data_AF-A0A927QLR6-F1
#
_entry.id   AF-A0A927QLR6-F1
#
_cell.length_a   1.000
_cell.length_b   1.000
_cell.length_c   1.000
_cell.angle_alpha   90.00
_cell.angle_beta   90.00
_cell.angle_gamma   90.00
#
_symmetry.space_group_name_H-M   'P 1'
#
loop_
_entity.id
_entity.type
_entity.pdbx_description
1 polymer ?
#
loop_
_entity_poly.entity_id
_entity_poly.type
_entity_poly.pdbx_seq_one_letter_code
_entity_poly.pdbx_strand_id
1 'polypeptide(L)'
;MVTPLALAVSTVLFGDAIFNHTVKAWLTSSYVQEADEACSRYIPALKALGEEPWQEQGEVHQQYMQKRKGIILQALAAWHAVDVPPIVGGEIRDTYHIAHSAGRHFQVAVDWAESGNEDRANDYLDKFDGEASEAIREARALGLEVCPVGF
;
A
#
# COMPACT_ATOMS: atom_id res chain seq x y z
N MET A 1 10.83 -32.18 48.15
CA MET A 1 10.03 -32.35 46.93
C MET A 1 9.87 -30.97 46.31
N VAL A 2 10.63 -30.68 45.26
CA VAL A 2 10.60 -29.37 44.60
C VAL A 2 9.82 -29.54 43.30
N THR A 3 8.83 -28.65 43.13
CA THR A 3 8.16 -28.21 41.89
C THR A 3 7.33 -29.19 41.06
N PRO A 4 6.00 -28.99 41.08
CA PRO A 4 5.14 -29.06 39.89
C PRO A 4 4.69 -27.67 39.40
N LEU A 5 4.89 -26.59 40.17
CA LEU A 5 4.42 -25.26 39.80
C LEU A 5 5.16 -24.62 38.61
N ALA A 6 6.42 -25.00 38.38
CA ALA A 6 7.23 -24.43 37.31
C ALA A 6 6.77 -24.84 35.90
N LEU A 7 6.24 -26.07 35.73
CA LEU A 7 5.75 -26.53 34.42
C LEU A 7 4.43 -25.85 34.02
N ALA A 8 3.54 -25.61 34.98
CA ALA A 8 2.23 -25.00 34.70
C ALA A 8 2.36 -23.51 34.30
N VAL A 9 3.28 -22.78 34.92
CA VAL A 9 3.54 -21.36 34.58
C VAL A 9 4.20 -21.23 33.20
N SER A 10 5.10 -22.16 32.83
CA SER A 10 5.67 -22.18 31.49
C SER A 10 4.61 -22.43 30.41
N THR A 11 3.72 -23.41 30.57
CA THR A 11 2.70 -23.71 29.55
C THR A 11 1.72 -22.58 29.29
N VAL A 12 1.40 -21.74 30.27
CA VAL A 12 0.50 -20.59 30.09
C VAL A 12 1.20 -19.45 29.35
N LEU A 13 2.46 -19.14 29.71
CA LEU A 13 3.24 -18.09 29.03
C LEU A 13 3.64 -18.49 27.60
N PHE A 14 3.94 -19.77 27.35
CA PHE A 14 4.19 -20.27 26.00
C PHE A 14 2.90 -20.41 25.17
N GLY A 15 1.78 -20.74 25.80
CA GLY A 15 0.46 -20.78 25.16
C GLY A 15 0.04 -19.40 24.65
N ASP A 16 0.16 -18.36 25.48
CA ASP A 16 -0.16 -16.99 25.10
C ASP A 16 0.80 -16.44 24.04
N ALA A 17 2.11 -16.70 24.15
CA ALA A 17 3.08 -16.23 23.17
C ALA A 17 2.92 -16.93 21.80
N ILE A 18 2.71 -18.26 21.78
CA ILE A 18 2.50 -19.01 20.53
C ILE A 18 1.13 -18.68 19.94
N PHE A 19 0.07 -18.63 20.75
CA PHE A 19 -1.26 -18.26 20.26
C PHE A 19 -1.27 -16.83 19.71
N ASN A 20 -0.67 -15.87 20.41
CA ASN A 20 -0.59 -14.50 19.92
C ASN A 20 0.28 -14.39 18.67
N HIS A 21 1.42 -15.10 18.58
CA HIS A 21 2.27 -15.09 17.39
C HIS A 21 1.60 -15.78 16.18
N THR A 22 0.95 -16.93 16.39
CA THR A 22 0.26 -17.68 15.33
C THR A 22 -1.02 -16.98 14.87
N VAL A 23 -1.81 -16.42 15.80
CA VAL A 23 -3.01 -15.64 15.47
C VAL A 23 -2.64 -14.33 14.78
N LYS A 24 -1.60 -13.62 15.26
CA LYS A 24 -1.08 -12.43 14.59
C LYS A 24 -0.63 -12.77 13.17
N ALA A 25 0.17 -13.82 12.98
CA ALA A 25 0.63 -14.23 11.65
C ALA A 25 -0.52 -14.64 10.72
N TRP A 26 -1.52 -15.37 11.22
CA TRP A 26 -2.69 -15.77 10.44
C TRP A 26 -3.58 -14.57 10.06
N LEU A 27 -3.82 -13.65 10.99
CA LEU A 27 -4.56 -12.41 10.72
C LEU A 27 -3.81 -11.50 9.74
N THR A 28 -2.48 -11.40 9.86
CA THR A 28 -1.65 -10.71 8.86
C THR A 28 -1.83 -11.38 7.51
N SER A 29 -1.68 -12.71 7.41
CA SER A 29 -1.80 -13.43 6.13
C SER A 29 -3.18 -13.27 5.47
N SER A 30 -4.28 -13.31 6.24
CA SER A 30 -5.64 -13.13 5.71
C SER A 30 -5.84 -11.70 5.21
N TYR A 31 -5.42 -10.71 5.99
CA TYR A 31 -5.49 -9.31 5.58
C TYR A 31 -4.66 -9.05 4.33
N VAL A 32 -3.42 -9.54 4.31
CA VAL A 32 -2.49 -9.38 3.19
C VAL A 32 -3.14 -9.91 1.90
N GLN A 33 -3.78 -11.08 1.97
CA GLN A 33 -4.51 -11.63 0.83
C GLN A 33 -5.69 -10.76 0.40
N GLU A 34 -6.50 -10.24 1.33
CA GLU A 34 -7.64 -9.37 1.00
C GLU A 34 -7.18 -8.03 0.38
N ALA A 35 -6.11 -7.45 0.91
CA ALA A 35 -5.44 -6.28 0.36
C ALA A 35 -4.92 -6.54 -1.07
N ASP A 36 -4.28 -7.67 -1.27
CA ASP A 36 -3.75 -8.09 -2.57
C ASP A 36 -4.89 -8.31 -3.59
N GLU A 37 -5.99 -8.94 -3.18
CA GLU A 37 -7.18 -9.13 -4.00
C GLU A 37 -7.90 -7.81 -4.34
N ALA A 38 -7.91 -6.84 -3.42
CA ALA A 38 -8.51 -5.54 -3.66
C ALA A 38 -7.74 -4.75 -4.74
N CYS A 39 -6.41 -4.71 -4.62
CA CYS A 39 -5.54 -3.98 -5.55
C CYS A 39 -5.40 -4.68 -6.91
N SER A 40 -5.33 -6.00 -6.94
CA SER A 40 -5.08 -6.78 -8.18
C SER A 40 -6.16 -6.58 -9.26
N ARG A 41 -7.37 -6.19 -8.87
CA ARG A 41 -8.49 -5.85 -9.79
C ARG A 41 -8.16 -4.70 -10.74
N TYR A 42 -7.23 -3.82 -10.36
CA TYR A 42 -6.86 -2.64 -11.13
C TYR A 42 -5.60 -2.84 -11.99
N ILE A 43 -4.85 -3.92 -11.77
CA ILE A 43 -3.66 -4.28 -12.59
C ILE A 43 -4.00 -4.34 -14.09
N PRO A 44 -5.12 -4.94 -14.54
CA PRO A 44 -5.46 -4.94 -15.96
C PRO A 44 -5.68 -3.53 -16.52
N ALA A 45 -6.31 -2.63 -15.75
CA ALA A 45 -6.56 -1.26 -16.17
C ALA A 45 -5.25 -0.47 -16.27
N LEU A 46 -4.31 -0.67 -15.33
CA LEU A 46 -2.97 -0.08 -15.38
C LEU A 46 -2.19 -0.58 -16.60
N LYS A 47 -2.17 -1.89 -16.83
CA LYS A 47 -1.51 -2.48 -18.01
C LYS A 47 -2.12 -1.99 -19.33
N ALA A 48 -3.44 -1.75 -19.35
CA ALA A 48 -4.12 -1.24 -20.53
C ALA A 48 -3.76 0.22 -20.87
N LEU A 49 -3.18 0.99 -19.95
CA LEU A 49 -2.64 2.31 -20.25
C LEU A 49 -1.40 2.25 -21.17
N GLY A 50 -0.71 1.11 -21.22
CA GLY A 50 0.52 0.94 -21.99
C GLY A 50 1.74 1.52 -21.28
N GLU A 51 2.85 1.61 -22.01
CA GLU A 51 4.06 2.25 -21.51
C GLU A 51 3.83 3.75 -21.30
N GLU A 52 4.43 4.30 -20.25
CA GLU A 52 4.39 5.74 -20.00
C GLU A 52 4.99 6.48 -21.20
N PRO A 53 4.25 7.40 -21.84
CA PRO A 53 4.77 8.11 -23.01
C PRO A 53 5.92 9.02 -22.59
N TRP A 54 7.14 8.59 -22.90
CA TRP A 54 8.39 9.33 -22.71
C TRP A 54 8.60 10.31 -23.87
N GLN A 55 7.81 11.37 -24.02
CA GLN A 55 8.17 12.44 -24.97
C GLN A 55 7.49 13.79 -24.71
N GLU A 56 8.37 14.81 -24.62
CA GLU A 56 8.23 16.23 -25.00
C GLU A 56 6.79 16.77 -25.12
N GLN A 57 6.26 17.31 -24.01
CA GLN A 57 5.12 18.23 -23.92
C GLN A 57 3.95 17.99 -24.91
N GLY A 58 2.91 17.29 -24.47
CA GLY A 58 1.68 17.13 -25.27
C GLY A 58 0.44 16.71 -24.49
N GLU A 59 -0.72 16.86 -25.13
CA GLU A 59 -2.06 16.48 -24.65
C GLU A 59 -2.14 14.99 -24.25
N VAL A 60 -1.38 14.12 -24.94
CA VAL A 60 -1.35 12.68 -24.67
C VAL A 60 -0.76 12.37 -23.28
N HIS A 61 0.28 13.08 -22.85
CA HIS A 61 0.87 12.89 -21.53
C HIS A 61 -0.09 13.34 -20.43
N GLN A 62 -0.78 14.47 -20.61
CA GLN A 62 -1.83 14.94 -19.69
C GLN A 62 -3.00 13.94 -19.59
N GLN A 63 -3.53 13.48 -20.72
CA GLN A 63 -4.59 12.47 -20.74
C GLN A 63 -4.14 11.14 -20.10
N TYR A 64 -2.88 10.74 -20.32
CA TYR A 64 -2.30 9.56 -19.68
C TYR A 64 -2.25 9.72 -18.15
N MET A 65 -1.69 10.83 -17.66
CA MET A 65 -1.63 11.16 -16.24
C MET A 65 -3.02 11.20 -15.57
N GLN A 66 -4.02 11.77 -16.25
CA GLN A 66 -5.40 11.78 -15.77
C GLN A 66 -6.02 10.37 -15.67
N LYS A 67 -5.82 9.53 -16.69
CA LYS A 67 -6.29 8.14 -16.66
C LYS A 67 -5.60 7.34 -15.56
N ARG A 68 -4.28 7.50 -15.41
CA ARG A 68 -3.48 6.91 -14.33
C ARG A 68 -3.97 7.37 -12.96
N LYS A 69 -4.28 8.67 -12.79
CA LYS A 69 -4.86 9.24 -11.55
C LYS A 69 -6.14 8.51 -11.17
N GLY A 70 -7.05 8.33 -12.13
CA GLY A 70 -8.32 7.64 -11.89
C GLY A 70 -8.15 6.20 -11.41
N ILE A 71 -7.17 5.47 -11.94
CA ILE A 71 -6.93 4.08 -11.56
C ILE A 71 -6.24 3.98 -10.19
N ILE A 72 -5.23 4.82 -9.93
CA ILE A 72 -4.52 4.87 -8.64
C ILE A 72 -5.50 5.17 -7.49
N LEU A 73 -6.36 6.17 -7.66
CA LEU A 73 -7.33 6.54 -6.63
C LEU A 73 -8.36 5.43 -6.36
N GLN A 74 -8.76 4.68 -7.39
CA GLN A 74 -9.66 3.54 -7.21
C GLN A 74 -8.97 2.36 -6.50
N ALA A 75 -7.71 2.08 -6.84
CA ALA A 75 -6.92 1.05 -6.16
C ALA A 75 -6.71 1.38 -4.67
N LEU A 76 -6.35 2.63 -4.36
CA LEU A 76 -6.21 3.12 -2.98
C LEU A 76 -7.51 3.01 -2.19
N ALA A 77 -8.64 3.41 -2.80
CA ALA A 77 -9.94 3.31 -2.16
C ALA A 77 -10.35 1.85 -1.90
N ALA A 78 -10.09 0.94 -2.83
CA ALA A 78 -10.37 -0.48 -2.66
C ALA A 78 -9.52 -1.10 -1.54
N TRP A 79 -8.25 -0.72 -1.46
CA TRP A 79 -7.36 -1.18 -0.41
C TRP A 79 -7.76 -0.64 0.98
N HIS A 80 -8.16 0.63 1.06
CA HIS A 80 -8.63 1.23 2.32
C HIS A 80 -9.93 0.61 2.84
N ALA A 81 -10.73 0.00 1.96
CA ALA A 81 -11.98 -0.66 2.34
C ALA A 81 -11.75 -2.01 3.04
N VAL A 82 -10.52 -2.53 3.04
CA VAL A 82 -10.15 -3.78 3.73
C VAL A 82 -10.02 -3.50 5.23
N ASP A 83 -10.75 -4.27 6.04
CA ASP A 83 -10.75 -4.11 7.50
C ASP A 83 -9.46 -4.69 8.10
N VAL A 84 -8.65 -3.83 8.72
CA VAL A 84 -7.37 -4.23 9.33
C VAL A 84 -7.58 -4.51 10.82
N PRO A 85 -7.37 -5.73 11.32
CA PRO A 85 -7.53 -6.03 12.73
C PRO A 85 -6.56 -5.21 13.61
N PRO A 86 -6.99 -4.68 14.77
CA PRO A 86 -6.15 -3.83 15.62
C PRO A 86 -4.82 -4.45 16.06
N ILE A 87 -4.77 -5.78 16.24
CA ILE A 87 -3.60 -6.56 16.70
C ILE A 87 -2.45 -6.60 15.69
N VAL A 88 -2.76 -6.50 14.40
CA VAL A 88 -1.78 -6.46 13.30
C VAL A 88 -1.66 -5.07 12.69
N GLY A 89 -2.62 -4.18 12.98
CA GLY A 89 -2.84 -3.01 12.16
C GLY A 89 -1.93 -1.81 12.33
N GLY A 90 -0.92 -1.82 13.21
CA GLY A 90 -0.02 -0.67 13.35
C GLY A 90 0.78 -0.41 12.06
N GLU A 91 1.67 -1.35 11.73
CA GLU A 91 2.57 -1.28 10.57
C GLU A 91 1.80 -1.26 9.23
N ILE A 92 0.68 -1.99 9.17
CA ILE A 92 -0.20 -2.01 8.01
C ILE A 92 -0.89 -0.65 7.81
N ARG A 93 -1.39 -0.02 8.88
CA ARG A 93 -2.00 1.32 8.79
C ARG A 93 -0.96 2.36 8.42
N ASP A 94 0.27 2.24 8.92
CA ASP A 94 1.36 3.15 8.53
C ASP A 94 1.67 3.03 7.04
N THR A 95 1.77 1.80 6.52
CA THR A 95 1.94 1.55 5.08
C THR A 95 0.78 2.15 4.27
N TYR A 96 -0.46 2.01 4.76
CA TYR A 96 -1.63 2.65 4.16
C TYR A 96 -1.50 4.19 4.14
N HIS A 97 -1.06 4.80 5.24
CA HIS A 97 -0.91 6.25 5.33
C HIS A 97 0.13 6.79 4.35
N ILE A 98 1.26 6.10 4.21
CA ILE A 98 2.32 6.47 3.24
C ILE A 98 1.77 6.38 1.81
N ALA A 99 1.07 5.29 1.49
CA ALA A 99 0.52 5.08 0.15
C ALA A 99 -0.59 6.08 -0.23
N HIS A 100 -1.44 6.42 0.74
CA HIS A 100 -2.44 7.46 0.57
C HIS A 100 -1.78 8.82 0.36
N SER A 101 -0.70 9.13 1.10
CA SER A 101 0.10 10.34 0.89
C SER A 101 0.68 10.39 -0.54
N ALA A 102 1.26 9.27 -1.01
CA ALA A 102 1.77 9.15 -2.38
C ALA A 102 0.65 9.44 -3.40
N GLY A 103 -0.51 8.79 -3.26
CA GLY A 103 -1.67 9.03 -4.14
C GLY A 103 -2.12 10.50 -4.17
N ARG A 104 -2.01 11.21 -3.04
CA ARG A 104 -2.29 12.65 -2.96
C ARG A 104 -1.22 13.48 -3.69
N HIS A 105 0.05 13.13 -3.57
CA HIS A 105 1.11 13.79 -4.35
C HIS A 105 0.94 13.58 -5.85
N PHE A 106 0.56 12.39 -6.30
CA PHE A 106 0.24 12.15 -7.71
C PHE A 106 -0.95 12.98 -8.18
N GLN A 107 -2.02 13.07 -7.39
CA GLN A 107 -3.16 13.93 -7.71
C GLN A 107 -2.74 15.39 -7.86
N VAL A 108 -1.95 15.93 -6.92
CA VAL A 108 -1.46 17.31 -6.96
C VAL A 108 -0.53 17.54 -8.15
N ALA A 109 0.31 16.56 -8.51
CA ALA A 109 1.14 16.63 -9.71
C ALA A 109 0.30 16.77 -10.98
N VAL A 110 -0.75 15.96 -11.12
CA VAL A 110 -1.68 16.04 -12.27
C VAL A 110 -2.38 17.40 -12.32
N ASP A 111 -2.84 17.92 -11.18
CA ASP A 111 -3.53 19.21 -11.12
C ASP A 111 -2.59 20.38 -11.49
N TRP A 112 -1.30 20.32 -11.11
CA TRP A 112 -0.29 21.30 -11.55
C TRP A 112 0.04 21.17 -13.04
N ALA A 113 0.14 19.95 -13.56
CA ALA A 113 0.36 19.70 -14.99
C ALA A 113 -0.79 20.24 -15.85
N GLU A 114 -2.04 20.12 -15.38
CA GLU A 114 -3.23 20.71 -16.03
C GLU A 114 -3.17 22.25 -16.06
N SER A 115 -2.59 22.87 -15.04
CA SER A 115 -2.40 24.32 -14.98
C SER A 115 -1.21 24.84 -15.80
N GLY A 116 -0.44 23.95 -16.44
CA GLY A 116 0.78 24.30 -17.19
C GLY A 116 2.00 24.60 -16.31
N ASN A 117 1.96 24.27 -15.02
CA ASN A 117 3.09 24.47 -14.10
C ASN A 117 3.90 23.17 -13.97
N GLU A 118 4.73 22.90 -14.97
CA GLU A 118 5.51 21.66 -15.06
C GLU A 118 6.52 21.50 -13.91
N ASP A 119 7.16 22.58 -13.47
CA ASP A 119 8.11 22.55 -12.36
C ASP A 119 7.45 22.04 -11.08
N ARG A 120 6.26 22.56 -10.74
CA ARG A 120 5.50 22.09 -9.59
C ARG A 120 4.97 20.68 -9.79
N ALA A 121 4.55 20.32 -11.00
CA ALA A 121 4.12 18.96 -11.28
C ALA A 121 5.24 17.96 -11.00
N ASN A 122 6.46 18.25 -11.48
CA ASN A 122 7.65 17.43 -11.27
C ASN A 122 8.04 17.34 -9.78
N ASP A 123 8.03 18.45 -9.02
CA ASP A 123 8.28 18.44 -7.56
C ASP A 123 7.36 17.46 -6.82
N TYR A 124 6.11 17.31 -7.26
CA TYR A 124 5.14 16.40 -6.66
C TYR A 124 5.25 14.98 -7.20
N LEU A 125 5.70 14.78 -8.44
CA LEU A 125 6.04 13.45 -8.96
C LEU A 125 7.24 12.86 -8.22
N ASP A 126 8.27 13.64 -7.93
CA ASP A 126 9.44 13.17 -7.15
C ASP A 126 9.03 12.71 -5.74
N LYS A 127 8.14 13.48 -5.08
CA LYS A 127 7.60 13.10 -3.77
C LYS A 127 6.75 11.85 -3.85
N PHE A 128 5.92 11.77 -4.88
CA PHE A 128 5.12 10.58 -5.16
C PHE A 128 6.00 9.35 -5.32
N ASP A 129 7.06 9.42 -6.13
CA ASP A 129 7.97 8.30 -6.37
C ASP A 129 8.69 7.87 -5.08
N GLY A 130 9.11 8.83 -4.27
CA GLY A 130 9.73 8.57 -2.96
C GLY A 130 8.79 7.83 -2.01
N GLU A 131 7.58 8.34 -1.80
CA GLU A 131 6.60 7.74 -0.88
C GLU A 131 6.02 6.43 -1.44
N ALA A 132 5.81 6.32 -2.76
CA ALA A 132 5.36 5.08 -3.37
C ALA A 132 6.41 3.97 -3.21
N SER A 133 7.70 4.30 -3.41
CA SER A 133 8.80 3.36 -3.18
C SER A 133 8.89 2.94 -1.71
N GLU A 134 8.70 3.87 -0.79
CA GLU A 134 8.67 3.58 0.65
C GLU A 134 7.50 2.67 1.02
N ALA A 135 6.29 2.97 0.54
CA ALA A 135 5.11 2.15 0.77
C ALA A 135 5.33 0.73 0.22
N ILE A 136 5.86 0.58 -1.01
CA ILE A 136 6.19 -0.73 -1.59
C ILE A 136 7.17 -1.49 -0.69
N ARG A 137 8.22 -0.82 -0.21
CA ARG A 137 9.23 -1.45 0.66
C ARG A 137 8.59 -1.96 1.95
N GLU A 138 7.78 -1.16 2.62
CA GLU A 138 7.10 -1.56 3.86
C GLU A 138 6.06 -2.66 3.63
N ALA A 139 5.27 -2.55 2.56
CA ALA A 139 4.30 -3.59 2.18
C ALA A 139 4.98 -4.94 1.93
N ARG A 140 6.11 -4.95 1.20
CA ARG A 140 6.89 -6.17 0.96
C ARG A 140 7.48 -6.74 2.24
N ALA A 141 7.92 -5.90 3.18
CA ALA A 141 8.41 -6.34 4.49
C ALA A 141 7.32 -7.02 5.32
N LEU A 142 6.06 -6.64 5.12
CA LEU A 142 4.88 -7.22 5.73
C LEU A 142 4.33 -8.46 4.98
N GLY A 143 4.94 -8.81 3.85
CA GLY A 143 4.54 -9.96 3.02
C GLY A 143 3.45 -9.66 2.01
N LEU A 144 3.05 -8.40 1.80
CA LEU A 144 2.13 -8.04 0.72
C LEU A 144 2.74 -8.32 -0.64
N GLU A 145 1.99 -9.03 -1.48
CA GLU A 145 2.42 -9.30 -2.85
C GLU A 145 2.07 -8.17 -3.81
N VAL A 146 1.09 -7.33 -3.44
CA VAL A 146 0.53 -6.27 -4.30
C VAL A 146 0.82 -4.88 -3.74
N CYS A 147 0.80 -3.92 -4.65
CA CYS A 147 1.39 -2.63 -4.46
C CYS A 147 0.45 -1.60 -3.83
N PRO A 148 0.93 -0.90 -2.79
CA PRO A 148 0.19 0.14 -2.08
C PRO A 148 -0.39 1.27 -2.94
N VAL A 149 0.09 1.48 -4.16
CA VAL A 149 -0.26 2.65 -4.98
C VAL A 149 -0.73 2.24 -6.39
N GLY A 150 -1.06 0.95 -6.58
CA GLY A 150 -1.42 0.41 -7.89
C GLY A 150 -0.24 0.33 -8.87
N PHE A 151 0.91 -0.21 -8.45
CA PHE A 151 2.02 -0.59 -9.34
C PHE A 151 2.24 -2.10 -9.44
#